data_AF-A0A2N9GC83-F1
#
_entry.id   AF-A0A2N9GC83-F1
#
_cell.length_a   1.000
_cell.length_b   1.000
_cell.length_c   1.000
_cell.angle_alpha   90.00
_cell.angle_beta   90.00
_cell.angle_gamma   90.00
#
_symmetry.space_group_name_H-M   'P 1'
#
loop_
_entity.id
_entity.type
_entity.pdbx_description
1 polymer ?
#
loop_
_entity_poly.entity_id
_entity_poly.type
_entity_poly.pdbx_seq_one_letter_code
_entity_poly.pdbx_strand_id
1 'polypeptide(L)'
;MADVPEQKSAKRKRSRSKKMSAAEQAETEPVAVAVEVEEPVAVAEPQNPEDDKLTKRRQKKIKKEKKMEIEEEKEDELKELPETKEKKKKGFQYMTQTRQTALFSATQTKKVEDLARLSFQTTPVYIDVDDGRNKVTNDGLQQGYCVVPSANRFILLYSFLKRNLSKKVMVFLSSCKSVKFHAELLRYIQVDCLDIHGKQKQLKRTTTFFNFCKAEKGILLCIDVAARGLDIPDVDWIVQYDPPDEPKEYIHRVGRTARGEGAKGNALLFLIPEELQFLHYLKAAKVPVKEYEFDQKKLANVQSHLEKLVASNYYLNKSAKDAYRTYLLAYNSHSMKDIFDVHRLDLQAVASTFCFSNPPKVNLNIDSGASKFRRNM
;
A
#
# COMPACT_ATOMS: atom_id res chain seq x y z
N MET A 1 43.17 64.36 -1.61
CA MET A 1 44.06 63.80 -2.65
C MET A 1 44.22 62.32 -2.34
N ALA A 2 43.74 61.34 -3.10
CA ALA A 2 43.01 61.24 -4.37
C ALA A 2 42.35 59.84 -4.30
N ASP A 3 41.04 59.74 -4.47
CA ASP A 3 40.29 59.35 -5.68
C ASP A 3 39.95 57.84 -5.77
N VAL A 4 38.68 57.60 -6.13
CA VAL A 4 37.96 56.32 -6.28
C VAL A 4 38.08 55.87 -7.75
N PRO A 5 37.95 54.56 -8.10
CA PRO A 5 36.65 54.13 -8.62
C PRO A 5 36.18 52.70 -8.27
N GLU A 6 34.88 52.65 -8.00
CA GLU A 6 33.86 51.62 -8.28
C GLU A 6 34.10 50.87 -9.63
N GLN A 7 33.83 49.56 -9.83
CA GLN A 7 32.50 48.97 -10.10
C GLN A 7 32.56 47.46 -10.51
N LYS A 8 31.44 46.73 -10.27
CA LYS A 8 30.94 45.45 -10.87
C LYS A 8 31.61 44.13 -10.39
N SER A 9 30.94 43.04 -9.98
CA SER A 9 29.59 42.46 -10.22
C SER A 9 29.26 41.43 -9.09
N ALA A 10 28.11 41.53 -8.42
CA ALA A 10 26.87 40.74 -8.62
C ALA A 10 26.93 39.20 -8.47
N LYS A 11 26.32 38.73 -7.36
CA LYS A 11 25.39 37.58 -7.22
C LYS A 11 25.79 36.19 -7.78
N ARG A 12 26.06 35.24 -6.86
CA ARG A 12 25.30 33.96 -6.66
C ARG A 12 26.06 32.99 -5.74
N LYS A 13 25.77 33.03 -4.44
CA LYS A 13 25.96 31.88 -3.53
C LYS A 13 24.65 31.67 -2.77
N ARG A 14 23.69 31.01 -3.40
CA ARG A 14 22.49 30.45 -2.77
C ARG A 14 22.14 29.13 -3.46
N SER A 15 21.62 28.20 -2.65
CA SER A 15 21.01 26.91 -2.98
C SER A 15 21.91 25.79 -3.53
N ARG A 16 22.57 25.06 -2.62
CA ARG A 16 22.85 23.62 -2.80
C ARG A 16 22.38 22.73 -1.64
N SER A 17 21.57 23.25 -0.71
CA SER A 17 21.08 22.51 0.47
C SER A 17 19.54 22.34 0.48
N LYS A 18 18.93 22.06 -0.67
CA LYS A 18 17.46 21.89 -0.75
C LYS A 18 16.98 20.78 -1.72
N LYS A 19 17.79 19.73 -1.92
CA LYS A 19 17.45 18.61 -2.83
C LYS A 19 17.41 17.22 -2.17
N MET A 20 17.25 17.14 -0.85
CA MET A 20 17.04 15.87 -0.13
C MET A 20 15.88 15.97 0.86
N SER A 21 14.67 16.25 0.36
CA SER A 21 13.44 16.05 1.14
C SER A 21 12.17 15.88 0.31
N ALA A 22 12.26 15.62 -1.00
CA ALA A 22 11.10 15.59 -1.89
C ALA A 22 10.70 14.17 -2.35
N ALA A 23 11.32 13.11 -1.82
CA ALA A 23 11.08 11.72 -2.26
C ALA A 23 10.19 10.90 -1.31
N GLU A 24 9.57 11.52 -0.29
CA GLU A 24 8.78 10.79 0.72
C GLU A 24 7.36 11.34 0.94
N GLN A 25 6.87 12.16 0.00
CA GLN A 25 5.47 12.53 -0.11
C GLN A 25 5.06 12.39 -1.57
N ALA A 26 4.89 11.15 -2.03
CA ALA A 26 4.09 10.91 -3.23
C ALA A 26 2.63 11.08 -2.79
N GLU A 27 2.06 12.26 -3.06
CA GLU A 27 0.61 12.44 -3.09
C GLU A 27 0.04 11.37 -4.01
N THR A 28 -0.66 10.40 -3.43
CA THR A 28 -1.31 9.33 -4.17
C THR A 28 -2.56 9.89 -4.84
N GLU A 29 -2.50 10.06 -6.16
CA GLU A 29 -3.69 10.22 -6.99
C GLU A 29 -4.59 8.96 -6.86
N PRO A 30 -5.91 9.10 -6.83
CA PRO A 30 -6.81 7.95 -6.89
C PRO A 30 -6.59 7.22 -8.23
N VAL A 31 -6.23 5.94 -8.18
CA VAL A 31 -6.17 5.09 -9.37
C VAL A 31 -7.59 4.81 -9.85
N ALA A 32 -8.08 5.68 -10.73
CA ALA A 32 -9.19 5.35 -11.61
C ALA A 32 -8.65 4.52 -12.76
N VAL A 33 -9.10 3.27 -12.90
CA VAL A 33 -8.83 2.47 -14.09
C VAL A 33 -9.86 2.88 -15.13
N ALA A 34 -9.47 3.72 -16.09
CA ALA A 34 -10.24 3.90 -17.31
C ALA A 34 -10.01 2.66 -18.18
N VAL A 35 -11.03 1.81 -18.30
CA VAL A 35 -11.00 0.67 -19.23
C VAL A 35 -11.58 1.16 -20.55
N GLU A 36 -10.78 1.08 -21.62
CA GLU A 36 -11.31 1.16 -22.99
C GLU A 36 -11.95 -0.19 -23.32
N VAL A 37 -13.27 -0.18 -23.51
CA VAL A 37 -14.00 -1.34 -24.01
C VAL A 37 -14.10 -1.17 -25.52
N GLU A 38 -13.31 -1.90 -26.29
CA GLU A 38 -13.59 -2.09 -27.72
C GLU A 38 -14.84 -2.97 -27.84
N GLU A 39 -15.74 -2.64 -28.77
CA GLU A 39 -16.99 -3.36 -29.02
C GLU A 39 -16.79 -4.89 -29.11
N PRO A 40 -17.79 -5.70 -28.71
CA PRO A 40 -17.68 -7.14 -28.83
C PRO A 40 -17.52 -7.53 -30.31
N VAL A 41 -16.37 -8.13 -30.64
CA VAL A 41 -16.13 -8.72 -31.97
C VAL A 41 -17.16 -9.82 -32.18
N ALA A 42 -18.11 -9.57 -33.08
CA ALA A 42 -18.98 -10.60 -33.62
C ALA A 42 -18.10 -11.68 -34.26
N VAL A 43 -18.16 -12.90 -33.72
CA VAL A 43 -17.51 -14.07 -34.31
C VAL A 43 -18.32 -14.47 -35.53
N ALA A 44 -17.91 -14.02 -36.71
CA ALA A 44 -18.34 -14.57 -37.98
C ALA A 44 -17.26 -15.52 -38.51
N GLU A 45 -17.65 -16.77 -38.78
CA GLU A 45 -16.78 -17.76 -39.43
C GLU A 45 -16.42 -17.30 -40.85
N PRO A 46 -15.13 -17.35 -41.26
CA PRO A 46 -14.72 -16.82 -42.55
C PRO A 46 -14.97 -17.82 -43.69
N GLN A 47 -15.80 -17.42 -44.66
CA GLN A 47 -15.94 -18.07 -45.97
C GLN A 47 -15.03 -17.41 -47.02
N ASN A 48 -13.71 -17.30 -46.81
CA ASN A 48 -12.74 -17.23 -47.92
C ASN A 48 -11.26 -17.32 -47.45
N PRO A 49 -10.34 -17.93 -48.22
CA PRO A 49 -8.94 -18.16 -47.80
C PRO A 49 -7.98 -16.97 -47.91
N GLU A 50 -8.39 -15.79 -48.37
CA GLU A 50 -7.45 -14.66 -48.57
C GLU A 50 -7.21 -13.78 -47.31
N ASP A 51 -7.97 -13.99 -46.22
CA ASP A 51 -7.82 -13.23 -44.96
C ASP A 51 -6.67 -13.67 -44.04
N ASP A 52 -5.92 -14.71 -44.41
CA ASP A 52 -4.90 -15.35 -43.58
C ASP A 52 -3.59 -14.52 -43.43
N LYS A 53 -3.35 -13.52 -44.29
CA LYS A 53 -2.15 -12.65 -44.17
C LYS A 53 -2.35 -11.45 -43.23
N LEU A 54 -3.58 -10.95 -43.08
CA LEU A 54 -3.88 -9.79 -42.24
C LEU A 54 -4.10 -10.18 -40.76
N THR A 55 -4.70 -11.34 -40.51
CA THR A 55 -4.86 -11.95 -39.17
C THR A 55 -3.53 -12.36 -38.56
N LYS A 56 -2.61 -12.96 -39.35
CA LYS A 56 -1.25 -13.30 -38.89
C LYS A 56 -0.40 -12.06 -38.54
N ARG A 57 -0.62 -10.91 -39.19
CA ARG A 57 0.02 -9.64 -38.83
C ARG A 57 -0.56 -9.01 -37.56
N ARG A 58 -1.87 -9.14 -37.30
CA ARG A 58 -2.53 -8.67 -36.06
C ARG A 58 -2.09 -9.48 -34.83
N GLN A 59 -1.97 -10.80 -34.93
CA GLN A 59 -1.49 -11.63 -33.80
C GLN A 59 -0.01 -11.35 -33.43
N LYS A 60 0.84 -11.00 -34.41
CA LYS A 60 2.24 -10.60 -34.16
C LYS A 60 2.36 -9.22 -33.50
N LYS A 61 1.42 -8.30 -33.75
CA LYS A 61 1.42 -6.94 -33.16
C LYS A 61 0.96 -6.96 -31.70
N ILE A 62 -0.08 -7.75 -31.38
CA ILE A 62 -0.55 -7.97 -30.00
C ILE A 62 0.52 -8.66 -29.14
N LYS A 63 1.32 -9.59 -29.71
CA LYS A 63 2.48 -10.18 -29.01
C LYS A 63 3.64 -9.20 -28.78
N LYS A 64 3.73 -8.11 -29.55
CA LYS A 64 4.77 -7.08 -29.40
C LYS A 64 4.34 -5.97 -28.43
N GLU A 65 3.04 -5.67 -28.34
CA GLU A 65 2.49 -4.71 -27.38
C GLU A 65 2.38 -5.28 -25.96
N LYS A 66 2.14 -6.60 -25.79
CA LYS A 66 2.32 -7.27 -24.48
C LYS A 66 3.78 -7.36 -23.99
N LYS A 67 4.77 -6.98 -24.82
CA LYS A 67 6.20 -7.02 -24.51
C LYS A 67 6.80 -5.62 -24.26
N MET A 68 5.98 -4.56 -24.21
CA MET A 68 6.42 -3.18 -23.94
C MET A 68 5.93 -2.64 -22.58
N GLU A 69 5.64 -3.52 -21.62
CA GLU A 69 5.37 -3.13 -20.24
C GLU A 69 6.56 -3.44 -19.32
N ILE A 70 7.79 -3.32 -19.83
CA ILE A 70 9.03 -3.33 -19.04
C ILE A 70 10.06 -2.49 -19.79
N GLU A 71 10.34 -1.28 -19.29
CA GLU A 71 11.65 -0.62 -19.25
C GLU A 71 11.43 0.88 -19.01
N GLU A 72 11.79 1.37 -17.82
CA GLU A 72 12.44 2.69 -17.70
C GLU A 72 13.11 2.82 -16.32
N GLU A 73 14.41 2.55 -16.30
CA GLU A 73 15.38 3.25 -15.44
C GLU A 73 16.61 3.53 -16.32
N LYS A 74 16.82 4.79 -16.68
CA LYS A 74 18.14 5.45 -16.77
C LYS A 74 17.98 6.97 -16.66
N GLU A 75 18.56 7.54 -15.61
CA GLU A 75 18.89 8.97 -15.53
C GLU A 75 20.13 9.25 -16.41
N ASP A 76 20.07 10.30 -17.24
CA ASP A 76 21.01 11.43 -17.34
C ASP A 76 21.14 12.02 -18.76
N GLU A 77 21.07 13.36 -18.78
CA GLU A 77 21.43 14.31 -19.85
C GLU A 77 20.84 14.14 -21.27
N LEU A 78 19.73 14.85 -21.55
CA LEU A 78 19.62 15.56 -22.83
C LEU A 78 18.75 16.82 -22.73
N LYS A 79 19.31 17.89 -23.30
CA LYS A 79 18.85 19.28 -23.41
C LYS A 79 17.36 19.43 -23.80
N GLU A 80 16.78 20.53 -23.33
CA GLU A 80 15.48 21.05 -23.76
C GLU A 80 15.32 20.99 -25.29
N LEU A 81 14.30 20.24 -25.76
CA LEU A 81 13.79 20.29 -27.13
C LEU A 81 12.25 20.31 -27.07
N PRO A 82 11.57 21.29 -27.69
CA PRO A 82 10.13 21.44 -27.65
C PRO A 82 9.46 20.54 -28.71
N GLU A 83 9.43 19.22 -28.49
CA GLU A 83 8.83 18.29 -29.48
C GLU A 83 7.84 17.25 -28.92
N THR A 84 7.33 17.43 -27.69
CA THR A 84 6.37 16.47 -27.09
C THR A 84 4.90 16.77 -27.36
N LYS A 85 4.54 17.85 -28.06
CA LYS A 85 3.12 18.16 -28.40
C LYS A 85 2.64 17.58 -29.73
N GLU A 86 3.52 17.23 -30.66
CA GLU A 86 3.08 16.78 -32.00
C GLU A 86 2.97 15.25 -32.14
N LYS A 87 3.70 14.46 -31.35
CA LYS A 87 3.63 12.98 -31.45
C LYS A 87 2.39 12.36 -30.81
N LYS A 88 1.68 13.06 -29.92
CA LYS A 88 0.36 12.61 -29.40
C LYS A 88 -0.79 12.79 -30.40
N LYS A 89 -0.60 13.52 -31.51
CA LYS A 89 -1.67 13.77 -32.50
C LYS A 89 -1.74 12.74 -33.64
N LYS A 90 -0.68 11.94 -33.87
CA LYS A 90 -0.60 11.05 -35.05
C LYS A 90 -0.97 9.59 -34.79
N GLY A 91 -1.33 9.22 -33.56
CA GLY A 91 -1.81 7.87 -33.19
C GLY A 91 -3.33 7.70 -33.17
N PHE A 92 -4.10 8.80 -33.28
CA PHE A 92 -5.56 8.81 -33.01
C PHE A 92 -6.43 8.92 -34.26
N GLN A 93 -5.89 8.71 -35.47
CA GLN A 93 -6.60 9.02 -36.71
C GLN A 93 -7.43 7.86 -37.30
N TYR A 94 -7.52 6.73 -36.58
CA TYR A 94 -8.32 5.56 -36.97
C TYR A 94 -9.07 4.90 -35.79
N MET A 95 -9.54 5.69 -34.82
CA MET A 95 -10.49 5.20 -33.81
C MET A 95 -11.88 5.76 -34.10
N THR A 96 -12.89 4.89 -34.08
CA THR A 96 -14.29 5.20 -34.35
C THR A 96 -14.81 6.29 -33.40
N GLN A 97 -15.72 7.13 -33.92
CA GLN A 97 -16.01 8.49 -33.46
C GLN A 97 -16.81 8.61 -32.13
N THR A 98 -16.77 7.64 -31.22
CA THR A 98 -17.46 7.74 -29.93
C THR A 98 -16.69 7.02 -28.83
N ARG A 99 -16.04 7.79 -27.93
CA ARG A 99 -15.29 7.25 -26.79
C ARG A 99 -16.23 7.00 -25.63
N GLN A 100 -16.48 5.75 -25.27
CA GLN A 100 -17.13 5.40 -24.01
C GLN A 100 -16.09 5.40 -22.89
N THR A 101 -16.32 6.20 -21.84
CA THR A 101 -15.49 6.21 -20.63
C THR A 101 -16.27 5.51 -19.53
N ALA A 102 -15.62 4.63 -18.78
CA ALA A 102 -16.20 4.00 -17.59
C ALA A 102 -15.22 4.15 -16.42
N LEU A 103 -15.76 4.44 -15.23
CA LEU A 103 -15.00 4.67 -14.01
C LEU A 103 -15.48 3.67 -12.95
N PHE A 104 -14.59 2.80 -12.50
CA PHE A 104 -14.89 1.81 -11.47
C PHE A 104 -14.19 2.18 -10.16
N SER A 105 -14.93 2.19 -9.06
CA SER A 105 -14.36 2.39 -7.73
C SER A 105 -15.12 1.55 -6.71
N ALA A 106 -14.38 0.99 -5.76
CA ALA A 106 -14.98 0.28 -4.63
C ALA A 106 -15.54 1.23 -3.56
N THR A 107 -15.17 2.52 -3.60
CA THR A 107 -15.56 3.51 -2.58
C THR A 107 -15.66 4.90 -3.19
N GLN A 108 -16.82 5.54 -3.06
CA GLN A 108 -17.01 6.90 -3.52
C GLN A 108 -16.33 7.91 -2.59
N THR A 109 -15.60 8.85 -3.18
CA THR A 109 -14.95 9.95 -2.46
C THR A 109 -15.03 11.20 -3.34
N LYS A 110 -15.02 12.40 -2.73
CA LYS A 110 -15.05 13.67 -3.48
C LYS A 110 -13.98 13.74 -4.58
N LYS A 111 -12.77 13.22 -4.33
CA LYS A 111 -11.70 13.15 -5.34
C LYS A 111 -12.07 12.29 -6.56
N VAL A 112 -12.82 11.21 -6.36
CA VAL A 112 -13.30 10.34 -7.45
C VAL A 112 -14.43 11.04 -8.21
N GLU A 113 -15.28 11.81 -7.54
CA GLU A 113 -16.29 12.66 -8.19
C GLU A 113 -15.63 13.78 -9.00
N ASP A 114 -14.62 14.45 -8.46
CA ASP A 114 -13.87 15.50 -9.17
C ASP A 114 -13.15 14.92 -10.39
N LEU A 115 -12.54 13.74 -10.25
CA LEU A 115 -11.92 13.04 -11.36
C LEU A 115 -12.95 12.60 -12.40
N ALA A 116 -14.15 12.17 -11.99
CA ALA A 116 -15.25 11.90 -12.92
C ALA A 116 -15.66 13.19 -13.66
N ARG A 117 -15.85 14.31 -12.97
CA ARG A 117 -16.18 15.59 -13.61
C ARG A 117 -15.15 16.02 -14.65
N LEU A 118 -13.87 15.70 -14.43
CA LEU A 118 -12.78 16.00 -15.37
C LEU A 118 -12.64 14.98 -16.51
N SER A 119 -13.04 13.73 -16.28
CA SER A 119 -12.80 12.62 -17.22
C SER A 119 -13.93 12.38 -18.21
N PHE A 120 -15.17 12.74 -17.85
CA PHE A 120 -16.36 12.53 -18.68
C PHE A 120 -16.73 13.82 -19.45
N GLN A 121 -17.01 13.68 -20.75
CA GLN A 121 -17.43 14.80 -21.61
C GLN A 121 -18.92 15.14 -21.44
N THR A 122 -19.71 14.16 -21.01
CA THR A 122 -21.14 14.26 -20.74
C THR A 122 -21.41 13.79 -19.32
N THR A 123 -22.59 14.10 -18.78
CA THR A 123 -23.00 13.62 -17.45
C THR A 123 -22.96 12.09 -17.41
N PRO A 124 -22.13 11.47 -16.57
CA PRO A 124 -22.07 10.02 -16.48
C PRO A 124 -23.35 9.46 -15.84
N VAL A 125 -23.77 8.27 -16.26
CA VAL A 125 -24.77 7.50 -15.53
C VAL A 125 -24.10 6.96 -14.27
N TYR A 126 -24.59 7.39 -13.11
CA TYR A 126 -24.14 6.89 -11.82
C TYR A 126 -24.90 5.62 -11.47
N ILE A 127 -24.19 4.51 -11.32
CA ILE A 127 -24.75 3.23 -10.88
C ILE A 127 -24.17 2.96 -9.50
N ASP A 128 -24.99 3.17 -8.48
CA ASP A 128 -24.67 2.76 -7.11
C ASP A 128 -25.41 1.48 -6.75
N VAL A 129 -24.71 0.57 -6.07
CA VAL A 129 -25.32 -0.64 -5.51
C VAL A 129 -25.48 -0.51 -3.98
N ASP A 130 -25.14 0.66 -3.42
CA ASP A 130 -24.98 0.89 -1.99
C ASP A 130 -26.14 1.67 -1.31
N ASP A 131 -27.11 2.19 -2.07
CA ASP A 131 -28.21 3.04 -1.56
C ASP A 131 -29.14 2.37 -0.52
N GLY A 132 -28.99 1.05 -0.29
CA GLY A 132 -29.73 0.30 0.74
C GLY A 132 -28.90 -0.61 1.64
N ARG A 133 -27.56 -0.62 1.54
CA ARG A 133 -26.74 -1.56 2.34
C ARG A 133 -26.43 -1.02 3.74
N ASN A 134 -26.66 -1.88 4.74
CA ASN A 134 -26.30 -1.61 6.13
C ASN A 134 -24.80 -1.81 6.42
N LYS A 135 -24.05 -2.44 5.51
CA LYS A 135 -22.61 -2.76 5.66
C LYS A 135 -21.88 -2.59 4.33
N VAL A 136 -20.66 -2.05 4.39
CA VAL A 136 -19.80 -1.77 3.21
C VAL A 136 -18.85 -2.95 2.89
N THR A 137 -18.87 -4.00 3.71
CA THR A 137 -17.97 -5.16 3.61
C THR A 137 -18.73 -6.42 3.19
N ASN A 138 -18.04 -7.36 2.54
CA ASN A 138 -18.61 -8.63 2.04
C ASN A 138 -19.36 -9.42 3.13
N ASP A 139 -20.49 -10.05 2.79
CA ASP A 139 -21.36 -10.73 3.77
C ASP A 139 -20.72 -11.95 4.46
N GLY A 140 -19.84 -12.67 3.74
CA GLY A 140 -19.10 -13.83 4.28
C GLY A 140 -17.87 -13.46 5.14
N LEU A 141 -17.61 -12.17 5.35
CA LEU A 141 -16.45 -11.68 6.08
C LEU A 141 -16.75 -11.57 7.59
N GLN A 142 -15.99 -12.31 8.40
CA GLN A 142 -15.96 -12.13 9.85
C GLN A 142 -14.84 -11.16 10.24
N GLN A 143 -15.21 -10.05 10.89
CA GLN A 143 -14.28 -8.97 11.22
C GLN A 143 -14.17 -8.81 12.72
N GLY A 144 -12.95 -8.74 13.22
CA GLY A 144 -12.72 -8.30 14.57
C GLY A 144 -11.40 -7.61 14.78
N TYR A 145 -11.23 -7.12 16.00
CA TYR A 145 -10.05 -6.43 16.46
C TYR A 145 -9.55 -7.04 17.76
N CYS A 146 -8.29 -6.83 18.07
CA CYS A 146 -7.74 -7.12 19.39
C CYS A 146 -6.95 -5.90 19.89
N VAL A 147 -7.08 -5.62 21.18
CA VAL A 147 -6.32 -4.58 21.86
C VAL A 147 -5.05 -5.20 22.41
N VAL A 148 -3.91 -4.82 21.83
CA VAL A 148 -2.62 -5.44 22.09
C VAL A 148 -1.65 -4.37 22.56
N PRO A 149 -1.15 -4.44 23.80
CA PRO A 149 -0.06 -3.58 24.23
C PRO A 149 1.12 -3.70 23.27
N SER A 150 1.76 -2.58 22.93
CA SER A 150 2.85 -2.53 21.93
C SER A 150 3.85 -3.68 22.14
N ALA A 151 4.30 -3.92 23.37
CA ALA A 151 5.29 -4.94 23.67
C ALA A 151 4.90 -6.39 23.26
N ASN A 152 3.61 -6.69 23.21
CA ASN A 152 3.11 -8.03 22.91
C ASN A 152 2.71 -8.22 21.45
N ARG A 153 2.73 -7.16 20.63
CA ARG A 153 2.22 -7.20 19.25
C ARG A 153 2.89 -8.26 18.40
N PHE A 154 4.22 -8.27 18.36
CA PHE A 154 4.95 -9.25 17.55
C PHE A 154 4.74 -10.68 18.05
N ILE A 155 4.73 -10.89 19.37
CA ILE A 155 4.51 -12.23 19.96
C ILE A 155 3.12 -12.75 19.62
N LEU A 156 2.09 -11.89 19.66
CA LEU A 156 0.74 -12.25 19.26
C LEU A 156 0.69 -12.61 17.77
N LEU A 157 1.30 -11.80 16.90
CA LEU A 157 1.38 -12.10 15.47
C LEU A 157 2.06 -13.45 15.23
N TYR A 158 3.23 -13.68 15.84
CA TYR A 158 3.96 -14.94 15.73
C TYR A 158 3.11 -16.13 16.19
N SER A 159 2.47 -16.01 17.36
CA SER A 159 1.61 -17.06 17.93
C SER A 159 0.40 -17.34 17.03
N PHE A 160 -0.20 -16.30 16.45
CA PHE A 160 -1.30 -16.40 15.51
C PHE A 160 -0.87 -17.13 14.23
N LEU A 161 0.26 -16.73 13.63
CA LEU A 161 0.78 -17.33 12.39
C LEU A 161 1.16 -18.79 12.60
N LYS A 162 1.81 -19.14 13.72
CA LYS A 162 2.14 -20.53 14.08
C LYS A 162 0.91 -21.44 14.15
N ARG A 163 -0.22 -20.95 14.64
CA ARG A 163 -1.48 -21.70 14.71
C ARG A 163 -2.19 -21.83 13.35
N ASN A 164 -1.87 -20.95 12.40
CA ASN A 164 -2.52 -20.85 11.10
C ASN A 164 -1.58 -21.18 9.92
N LEU A 165 -0.56 -22.02 10.12
CA LEU A 165 0.39 -22.42 9.07
C LEU A 165 -0.27 -23.22 7.92
N SER A 166 -1.42 -23.84 8.16
CA SER A 166 -2.20 -24.56 7.15
C SER A 166 -3.13 -23.65 6.35
N LYS A 167 -3.13 -22.35 6.62
CA LYS A 167 -4.06 -21.37 6.05
C LYS A 167 -3.33 -20.39 5.14
N LYS A 168 -4.09 -19.72 4.28
CA LYS A 168 -3.58 -18.61 3.47
C LYS A 168 -3.83 -17.30 4.21
N VAL A 169 -2.74 -16.66 4.65
CA VAL A 169 -2.79 -15.48 5.52
C VAL A 169 -2.07 -14.32 4.85
N MET A 170 -2.71 -13.15 4.84
CA MET A 170 -2.05 -11.89 4.48
C MET A 170 -1.89 -11.02 5.70
N VAL A 171 -0.72 -10.41 5.86
CA VAL A 171 -0.39 -9.53 6.97
C VAL A 171 0.02 -8.16 6.43
N PHE A 172 -0.75 -7.13 6.79
CA PHE A 172 -0.49 -5.75 6.40
C PHE A 172 0.36 -5.05 7.46
N LEU A 173 1.46 -4.44 7.01
CA LEU A 173 2.34 -3.57 7.81
C LEU A 173 2.46 -2.19 7.15
N SER A 174 2.79 -1.19 7.96
CA SER A 174 2.85 0.23 7.61
C SER A 174 4.02 0.62 6.72
N SER A 175 5.15 -0.10 6.76
CA SER A 175 6.38 0.30 6.06
C SER A 175 7.07 -0.84 5.31
N CYS A 176 7.72 -0.51 4.18
CA CYS A 176 8.49 -1.49 3.39
C CYS A 176 9.60 -2.15 4.22
N LYS A 177 10.26 -1.40 5.11
CA LYS A 177 11.35 -1.91 5.95
C LYS A 177 10.80 -2.79 7.06
N SER A 178 9.62 -2.46 7.59
CA SER A 178 8.89 -3.32 8.53
C SER A 178 8.55 -4.66 7.90
N VAL A 179 7.95 -4.67 6.70
CA VAL A 179 7.68 -5.91 5.94
C VAL A 179 8.94 -6.75 5.78
N LYS A 180 10.04 -6.13 5.31
CA LYS A 180 11.31 -6.82 5.10
C LYS A 180 11.87 -7.43 6.39
N PHE A 181 11.95 -6.65 7.47
CA PHE A 181 12.48 -7.11 8.75
C PHE A 181 11.64 -8.25 9.33
N HIS A 182 10.30 -8.09 9.39
CA HIS A 182 9.42 -9.11 9.92
C HIS A 182 9.48 -10.40 9.10
N ALA A 183 9.57 -10.32 7.77
CA ALA A 183 9.72 -11.49 6.91
C ALA A 183 11.09 -12.19 7.07
N GLU A 184 12.16 -11.44 7.31
CA GLU A 184 13.47 -12.02 7.66
C GLU A 184 13.40 -12.70 9.04
N LEU A 185 12.88 -12.01 10.05
CA LEU A 185 12.76 -12.52 11.41
C LEU A 185 11.90 -13.79 11.50
N LEU A 186 10.72 -13.79 10.86
CA LEU A 186 9.82 -14.94 10.81
C LEU A 186 10.49 -16.18 10.20
N ARG A 187 11.25 -16.00 9.10
CA ARG A 187 12.01 -17.10 8.47
C ARG A 187 13.11 -17.63 9.39
N TYR A 188 13.81 -16.78 10.13
CA TYR A 188 14.80 -17.24 11.12
C TYR A 188 14.19 -18.11 12.22
N ILE A 189 12.93 -17.85 12.60
CA ILE A 189 12.20 -18.62 13.61
C ILE A 189 11.28 -19.69 13.01
N GLN A 190 11.61 -20.15 11.79
CA GLN A 190 10.97 -21.27 11.10
C GLN A 190 9.47 -21.05 10.84
N VAL A 191 9.10 -19.81 10.48
CA VAL A 191 7.80 -19.48 9.91
C VAL A 191 8.03 -19.00 8.48
N ASP A 192 7.77 -19.89 7.53
CA ASP A 192 7.92 -19.58 6.11
C ASP A 192 6.89 -18.54 5.68
N CYS A 193 7.38 -17.45 5.10
CA CYS A 193 6.54 -16.37 4.61
C CYS A 193 7.14 -15.72 3.36
N LEU A 194 6.25 -15.19 2.54
CA LEU A 194 6.53 -14.35 1.38
C LEU A 194 6.40 -12.88 1.78
N ASP A 195 7.09 -12.00 1.07
CA ASP A 195 7.03 -10.57 1.30
C ASP A 195 6.91 -9.79 -0.02
N ILE A 196 6.01 -8.80 -0.07
CA ILE A 196 5.87 -7.88 -1.21
C ILE A 196 5.84 -6.44 -0.70
N HIS A 197 6.77 -5.63 -1.20
CA HIS A 197 6.84 -4.20 -0.86
C HIS A 197 7.44 -3.38 -2.01
N GLY A 198 7.21 -2.05 -2.01
CA GLY A 198 7.58 -1.16 -3.11
C GLY A 198 9.07 -1.11 -3.44
N LYS A 199 9.96 -1.36 -2.47
CA LYS A 199 11.42 -1.43 -2.70
C LYS A 199 11.93 -2.71 -3.39
N GLN A 200 11.06 -3.67 -3.73
CA GLN A 200 11.46 -4.87 -4.47
C GLN A 200 11.39 -4.62 -5.98
N LYS A 201 12.30 -5.25 -6.73
CA LYS A 201 12.23 -5.26 -8.21
C LYS A 201 10.90 -5.84 -8.68
N GLN A 202 10.35 -5.27 -9.75
CA GLN A 202 9.04 -5.67 -10.27
C GLN A 202 8.95 -7.17 -10.57
N LEU A 203 9.97 -7.76 -11.19
CA LEU A 203 10.01 -9.20 -11.45
C LEU A 203 9.84 -10.04 -10.18
N LYS A 204 10.52 -9.67 -9.08
CA LYS A 204 10.38 -10.36 -7.80
C LYS A 204 8.96 -10.22 -7.25
N ARG A 205 8.39 -9.01 -7.28
CA ARG A 205 7.01 -8.76 -6.83
C ARG A 205 6.01 -9.64 -7.58
N THR A 206 6.12 -9.66 -8.90
CA THR A 206 5.25 -10.44 -9.79
C THR A 206 5.39 -11.94 -9.54
N THR A 207 6.62 -12.46 -9.44
CA THR A 207 6.85 -13.88 -9.16
C THR A 207 6.32 -14.27 -7.78
N THR A 208 6.62 -13.51 -6.72
CA THR A 208 6.12 -13.76 -5.36
C THR A 208 4.60 -13.72 -5.33
N PHE A 209 3.99 -12.76 -6.01
CA PHE A 209 2.54 -12.63 -6.12
C PHE A 209 1.92 -13.87 -6.77
N PHE A 210 2.38 -14.29 -7.95
CA PHE A 210 1.83 -15.46 -8.62
C PHE A 210 2.07 -16.75 -7.83
N ASN A 211 3.22 -16.87 -7.15
CA ASN A 211 3.49 -17.99 -6.26
C ASN A 211 2.48 -18.03 -5.10
N PHE A 212 2.18 -16.88 -4.48
CA PHE A 212 1.17 -16.81 -3.43
C PHE A 212 -0.24 -17.09 -3.94
N CYS A 213 -0.62 -16.57 -5.10
CA CYS A 213 -1.93 -16.84 -5.67
C CYS A 213 -2.15 -18.33 -5.94
N LYS A 214 -1.12 -19.03 -6.46
CA LYS A 214 -1.15 -20.48 -6.72
C LYS A 214 -1.04 -21.34 -5.46
N ALA A 215 -0.54 -20.79 -4.35
CA ALA A 215 -0.39 -21.53 -3.12
C ALA A 215 -1.75 -21.72 -2.43
N GLU A 216 -2.01 -22.96 -1.98
CA GLU A 216 -3.19 -23.29 -1.16
C GLU A 216 -3.07 -22.75 0.27
N LYS A 217 -1.84 -22.65 0.78
CA LYS A 217 -1.51 -22.13 2.10
C LYS A 217 -0.25 -21.28 2.03
N GLY A 218 -0.08 -20.39 3.00
CA GLY A 218 1.13 -19.58 3.09
C GLY A 218 0.85 -18.24 3.74
N ILE A 219 1.92 -17.56 4.13
CA ILE A 219 1.85 -16.26 4.78
C ILE A 219 2.48 -15.23 3.84
N LEU A 220 1.77 -14.14 3.57
CA LEU A 220 2.27 -13.02 2.77
C LEU A 220 2.28 -11.74 3.61
N LEU A 221 3.44 -11.13 3.79
CA LEU A 221 3.60 -9.82 4.41
C LEU A 221 3.63 -8.74 3.32
N CYS A 222 2.83 -7.70 3.46
CA CYS A 222 2.75 -6.64 2.46
C CYS A 222 2.41 -5.26 3.04
N ILE A 223 2.60 -4.23 2.21
CA ILE A 223 2.07 -2.88 2.42
C ILE A 223 0.89 -2.64 1.47
N ASP A 224 0.07 -1.63 1.76
CA ASP A 224 -1.11 -1.29 0.96
C ASP A 224 -0.84 -1.08 -0.52
N VAL A 225 0.16 -0.27 -0.84
CA VAL A 225 0.56 0.04 -2.24
C VAL A 225 0.93 -1.23 -3.01
N ALA A 226 1.48 -2.22 -2.31
CA ALA A 226 1.94 -3.44 -2.93
C ALA A 226 0.81 -4.44 -3.19
N ALA A 227 -0.36 -4.29 -2.55
CA ALA A 227 -1.52 -5.17 -2.66
C ALA A 227 -2.69 -4.56 -3.46
N ARG A 228 -2.67 -3.25 -3.76
CA ARG A 228 -3.69 -2.57 -4.58
C ARG A 228 -3.66 -3.08 -6.02
N GLY A 229 -4.84 -3.28 -6.60
CA GLY A 229 -5.00 -3.78 -7.98
C GLY A 229 -4.66 -5.27 -8.17
N LEU A 230 -4.18 -5.95 -7.12
CA LEU A 230 -3.87 -7.36 -7.18
C LEU A 230 -5.08 -8.20 -6.78
N ASP A 231 -5.51 -9.09 -7.67
CA ASP A 231 -6.54 -10.07 -7.39
C ASP A 231 -5.92 -11.31 -6.74
N ILE A 232 -6.12 -11.46 -5.43
CA ILE A 232 -5.62 -12.59 -4.66
C ILE A 232 -6.83 -13.45 -4.29
N PRO A 233 -7.01 -14.62 -4.91
CA PRO A 233 -8.10 -15.51 -4.57
C PRO A 233 -7.84 -16.27 -3.26
N ASP A 234 -8.93 -16.57 -2.55
CA ASP A 234 -9.01 -17.58 -1.49
C ASP A 234 -8.10 -17.35 -0.27
N VAL A 235 -7.98 -16.10 0.18
CA VAL A 235 -7.28 -15.79 1.44
C VAL A 235 -8.17 -16.11 2.63
N ASP A 236 -7.73 -16.92 3.60
CA ASP A 236 -8.52 -17.25 4.80
C ASP A 236 -8.54 -16.10 5.82
N TRP A 237 -7.39 -15.42 5.99
CA TRP A 237 -7.17 -14.40 7.02
C TRP A 237 -6.47 -13.16 6.48
N ILE A 238 -7.05 -12.00 6.80
CA ILE A 238 -6.44 -10.69 6.66
C ILE A 238 -6.06 -10.18 8.04
N VAL A 239 -4.76 -10.16 8.35
CA VAL A 239 -4.23 -9.58 9.58
C VAL A 239 -3.76 -8.17 9.27
N GLN A 240 -4.33 -7.19 9.94
CA GLN A 240 -3.87 -5.81 9.88
C GLN A 240 -3.01 -5.59 11.11
N TYR A 241 -1.71 -5.90 10.97
CA TYR A 241 -0.76 -5.79 12.07
C TYR A 241 -0.59 -4.34 12.49
N ASP A 242 -0.48 -3.44 11.51
CA ASP A 242 -0.61 -2.00 11.70
C ASP A 242 -1.99 -1.54 11.21
N PRO A 243 -2.70 -0.67 11.95
CA PRO A 243 -3.95 -0.10 11.46
C PRO A 243 -3.71 0.71 10.17
N PRO A 244 -4.73 0.81 9.29
CA PRO A 244 -4.67 1.67 8.12
C PRO A 244 -4.84 3.15 8.51
N ASP A 245 -4.45 4.05 7.62
CA ASP A 245 -4.56 5.49 7.89
C ASP A 245 -6.01 5.99 7.81
N GLU A 246 -6.88 5.30 7.07
CA GLU A 246 -8.28 5.68 6.92
C GLU A 246 -9.21 4.44 6.87
N PRO A 247 -10.50 4.57 7.26
CA PRO A 247 -11.48 3.49 7.13
C PRO A 247 -11.64 2.93 5.70
N LYS A 248 -11.47 3.78 4.68
CA LYS A 248 -11.51 3.36 3.28
C LYS A 248 -10.41 2.36 2.95
N GLU A 249 -9.21 2.56 3.49
CA GLU A 249 -8.11 1.63 3.32
C GLU A 249 -8.34 0.32 4.08
N TYR A 250 -8.94 0.37 5.28
CA TYR A 250 -9.40 -0.82 5.99
C TYR A 250 -10.31 -1.68 5.09
N ILE A 251 -11.34 -1.08 4.47
CA ILE A 251 -12.28 -1.78 3.58
C ILE A 251 -11.54 -2.45 2.41
N HIS A 252 -10.57 -1.75 1.81
CA HIS A 252 -9.77 -2.29 0.71
C HIS A 252 -8.85 -3.45 1.10
N ARG A 253 -8.34 -3.46 2.34
CA ARG A 253 -7.52 -4.55 2.90
C ARG A 253 -8.37 -5.78 3.15
N VAL A 254 -9.49 -5.64 3.86
CA VAL A 254 -10.36 -6.79 4.16
C VAL A 254 -11.10 -7.31 2.94
N GLY A 255 -11.33 -6.46 1.94
CA GLY A 255 -11.84 -6.88 0.63
C GLY A 255 -10.90 -7.79 -0.17
N ARG A 256 -9.76 -8.23 0.38
CA ARG A 256 -8.88 -9.28 -0.19
C ARG A 256 -9.29 -10.70 0.19
N THR A 257 -10.21 -10.86 1.14
CA THR A 257 -10.80 -12.16 1.53
C THR A 257 -12.31 -12.16 1.28
N ALA A 258 -12.97 -13.31 1.49
CA ALA A 258 -14.41 -13.50 1.28
C ALA A 258 -14.88 -12.97 -0.09
N ARG A 259 -14.11 -13.25 -1.15
CA ARG A 259 -14.40 -12.83 -2.53
C ARG A 259 -15.22 -13.89 -3.25
N GLY A 260 -16.32 -13.47 -3.88
CA GLY A 260 -17.22 -14.37 -4.61
C GLY A 260 -18.39 -14.86 -3.75
N GLU A 261 -19.40 -15.39 -4.41
CA GLU A 261 -20.63 -15.86 -3.77
C GLU A 261 -20.35 -17.08 -2.89
N GLY A 262 -20.80 -17.05 -1.63
CA GLY A 262 -20.58 -18.12 -0.66
C GLY A 262 -19.17 -18.20 -0.05
N ALA A 263 -18.23 -17.35 -0.48
CA ALA A 263 -16.88 -17.31 0.07
C ALA A 263 -16.85 -16.81 1.52
N LYS A 264 -16.01 -17.43 2.35
CA LYS A 264 -15.83 -17.06 3.76
C LYS A 264 -14.43 -16.53 3.98
N GLY A 265 -14.32 -15.59 4.92
CA GLY A 265 -13.05 -14.93 5.20
C GLY A 265 -13.04 -14.31 6.57
N ASN A 266 -11.85 -14.13 7.13
CA ASN A 266 -11.68 -13.52 8.43
C ASN A 266 -10.73 -12.32 8.34
N ALA A 267 -11.00 -11.28 9.12
CA ALA A 267 -10.13 -10.13 9.27
C ALA A 267 -9.88 -9.85 10.75
N LEU A 268 -8.61 -9.62 11.10
CA LEU A 268 -8.18 -9.29 12.45
C LEU A 268 -7.35 -8.00 12.44
N LEU A 269 -7.83 -6.99 13.13
CA LEU A 269 -7.16 -5.71 13.30
C LEU A 269 -6.44 -5.66 14.65
N PHE A 270 -5.15 -5.38 14.65
CA PHE A 270 -4.41 -5.13 15.89
C PHE A 270 -4.47 -3.63 16.18
N LEU A 271 -4.86 -3.28 17.40
CA LEU A 271 -4.83 -1.90 17.89
C LEU A 271 -4.05 -1.86 19.19
N ILE A 272 -3.24 -0.83 19.39
CA ILE A 272 -2.77 -0.49 20.75
C ILE A 272 -3.86 0.28 21.50
N PRO A 273 -3.82 0.35 22.84
CA PRO A 273 -4.83 1.07 23.63
C PRO A 273 -5.08 2.51 23.16
N GLU A 274 -4.03 3.19 22.71
CA GLU A 274 -4.06 4.58 22.24
C GLU A 274 -4.83 4.74 20.91
N GLU A 275 -4.99 3.66 20.13
CA GLU A 275 -5.62 3.67 18.80
C GLU A 275 -7.11 3.31 18.84
N LEU A 276 -7.68 3.02 20.01
CA LEU A 276 -9.08 2.57 20.16
C LEU A 276 -10.10 3.53 19.54
N GLN A 277 -9.79 4.82 19.50
CA GLN A 277 -10.66 5.83 18.88
C GLN A 277 -10.88 5.58 17.38
N PHE A 278 -9.99 4.84 16.71
CA PHE A 278 -10.18 4.41 15.32
C PHE A 278 -11.46 3.60 15.10
N LEU A 279 -11.90 2.85 16.12
CA LEU A 279 -13.15 2.07 16.07
C LEU A 279 -14.38 2.95 15.86
N HIS A 280 -14.37 4.20 16.33
CA HIS A 280 -15.46 5.15 16.09
C HIS A 280 -15.57 5.52 14.61
N TYR A 281 -14.43 5.69 13.94
CA TYR A 281 -14.37 5.99 12.50
C TYR A 281 -14.82 4.79 11.66
N LEU A 282 -14.42 3.57 12.04
CA LEU A 282 -14.92 2.35 11.41
C LEU A 282 -16.44 2.20 11.57
N LYS A 283 -16.97 2.48 12.77
CA LYS A 283 -18.42 2.46 13.03
C LYS A 283 -19.16 3.50 12.19
N ALA A 284 -18.62 4.71 12.08
CA ALA A 284 -19.19 5.77 11.24
C ALA A 284 -19.17 5.39 9.74
N ALA A 285 -18.15 4.66 9.30
CA ALA A 285 -18.05 4.07 7.96
C ALA A 285 -18.90 2.80 7.76
N LYS A 286 -19.81 2.47 8.70
CA LYS A 286 -20.67 1.27 8.69
C LYS A 286 -19.87 -0.05 8.60
N VAL A 287 -18.71 -0.10 9.25
CA VAL A 287 -17.87 -1.31 9.36
C VAL A 287 -18.02 -1.88 10.78
N PRO A 288 -18.86 -2.91 10.98
CA PRO A 288 -18.98 -3.56 12.28
C PRO A 288 -17.80 -4.49 12.53
N VAL A 289 -17.10 -4.28 13.65
CA VAL A 289 -16.00 -5.14 14.12
C VAL A 289 -16.32 -5.67 15.52
N LYS A 290 -15.95 -6.92 15.79
CA LYS A 290 -16.10 -7.55 17.11
C LYS A 290 -14.78 -7.58 17.84
N GLU A 291 -14.80 -7.40 19.15
CA GLU A 291 -13.59 -7.58 19.96
C GLU A 291 -13.25 -9.06 20.09
N TYR A 292 -11.97 -9.36 19.91
CA TYR A 292 -11.38 -10.66 20.22
C TYR A 292 -10.36 -10.49 21.33
N GLU A 293 -10.66 -11.11 22.46
CA GLU A 293 -9.69 -11.27 23.54
C GLU A 293 -8.72 -12.39 23.19
N PHE A 294 -7.43 -12.15 23.44
CA PHE A 294 -6.42 -13.20 23.40
C PHE A 294 -5.92 -13.48 24.81
N ASP A 295 -5.86 -14.77 25.14
CA ASP A 295 -5.28 -15.22 26.39
C ASP A 295 -3.76 -15.01 26.34
N GLN A 296 -3.25 -14.09 27.18
CA GLN A 296 -1.83 -13.80 27.29
C GLN A 296 -1.02 -15.03 27.69
N LYS A 297 -1.62 -15.99 28.41
CA LYS A 297 -0.96 -17.24 28.81
C LYS A 297 -0.68 -18.16 27.62
N LYS A 298 -1.40 -17.99 26.52
CA LYS A 298 -1.22 -18.76 25.27
C LYS A 298 -0.22 -18.11 24.31
N LEU A 299 0.39 -17.00 24.70
CA LEU A 299 1.44 -16.37 23.91
C LEU A 299 2.74 -17.16 24.03
N ALA A 300 3.46 -17.28 22.92
CA ALA A 300 4.75 -17.94 22.92
C ALA A 300 5.75 -17.15 23.78
N ASN A 301 6.40 -17.80 24.74
CA ASN A 301 7.45 -17.17 25.54
C ASN A 301 8.79 -17.16 24.76
N VAL A 302 8.87 -16.32 23.73
CA VAL A 302 10.01 -16.27 22.80
C VAL A 302 10.75 -14.93 22.79
N GLN A 303 10.25 -13.91 23.50
CA GLN A 303 10.78 -12.55 23.45
C GLN A 303 12.29 -12.48 23.71
N SER A 304 12.76 -13.08 24.81
CA SER A 304 14.17 -13.09 25.17
C SER A 304 15.06 -13.78 24.14
N HIS A 305 14.53 -14.79 23.44
CA HIS A 305 15.26 -15.48 22.38
C HIS A 305 15.35 -14.61 21.13
N LEU A 306 14.25 -13.94 20.75
CA LEU A 306 14.21 -13.02 19.62
C LEU A 306 15.15 -11.83 19.81
N GLU A 307 15.15 -11.22 21.00
CA GLU A 307 16.07 -10.13 21.34
C GLU A 307 17.54 -10.55 21.22
N LYS A 308 17.89 -11.73 21.74
CA LYS A 308 19.24 -12.29 21.60
C LYS A 308 19.61 -12.54 20.14
N LEU A 309 18.69 -13.11 19.36
CA LEU A 309 18.89 -13.38 17.93
C LEU A 309 19.13 -12.10 17.12
N VAL A 310 18.31 -11.07 17.33
CA VAL A 310 18.45 -9.77 16.67
C VAL A 310 19.68 -9.01 17.16
N ALA A 311 20.08 -9.17 18.42
CA ALA A 311 21.31 -8.59 18.95
C ALA A 311 22.57 -9.26 18.38
N SER A 312 22.58 -10.59 18.23
CA SER A 312 23.74 -11.35 17.75
C SER A 312 23.95 -11.24 16.24
N ASN A 313 22.87 -11.09 15.46
CA ASN A 313 22.95 -11.03 14.01
C ASN A 313 23.03 -9.58 13.50
N TYR A 314 24.20 -9.17 13.01
CA TYR A 314 24.44 -7.81 12.52
C TYR A 314 23.44 -7.36 11.45
N TYR A 315 23.15 -8.22 10.45
CA TYR A 315 22.26 -7.87 9.35
C TYR A 315 20.81 -7.71 9.84
N LEU A 316 20.37 -8.62 10.71
CA LEU A 316 19.03 -8.57 11.29
C LEU A 316 18.88 -7.36 12.23
N ASN A 317 19.89 -7.06 13.05
CA ASN A 317 19.94 -5.86 13.89
C ASN A 317 19.80 -4.56 13.09
N LYS A 318 20.54 -4.46 11.98
CA LYS A 318 20.48 -3.31 11.09
C LYS A 318 19.10 -3.20 10.42
N SER A 319 18.54 -4.32 9.96
CA SER A 319 17.19 -4.41 9.40
C SER A 319 16.14 -3.95 10.43
N ALA A 320 16.26 -4.39 11.69
CA ALA A 320 15.39 -4.02 12.80
C ALA A 320 15.45 -2.51 13.11
N LYS A 321 16.65 -1.90 13.13
CA LYS A 321 16.80 -0.45 13.35
C LYS A 321 16.13 0.37 12.25
N ASP A 322 16.33 -0.02 10.99
CA ASP A 322 15.68 0.61 9.84
C ASP A 322 14.15 0.46 9.92
N ALA A 323 13.67 -0.73 10.29
CA ALA A 323 12.26 -1.04 10.43
C ALA A 323 11.62 -0.20 11.55
N TYR A 324 12.21 -0.17 12.74
CA TYR A 324 11.77 0.65 13.86
C TYR A 324 11.68 2.13 13.48
N ARG A 325 12.73 2.68 12.85
CA ARG A 325 12.74 4.09 12.41
C ARG A 325 11.61 4.38 11.44
N THR A 326 11.44 3.56 10.41
CA THR A 326 10.41 3.80 9.39
C THR A 326 9.01 3.52 9.88
N TYR A 327 8.82 2.64 10.86
CA TYR A 327 7.55 2.47 11.55
C TYR A 327 7.14 3.77 12.26
N LEU A 328 8.04 4.36 13.06
CA LEU A 328 7.76 5.64 13.72
C LEU A 328 7.49 6.78 12.73
N LEU A 329 8.23 6.82 11.61
CA LEU A 329 7.98 7.82 10.55
C LEU A 329 6.64 7.61 9.86
N ALA A 330 6.27 6.36 9.56
CA ALA A 330 4.97 6.02 8.98
C ALA A 330 3.83 6.36 9.95
N TYR A 331 4.01 6.05 11.24
CA TYR A 331 3.08 6.46 12.29
C TYR A 331 2.91 7.98 12.32
N ASN A 332 4.04 8.71 12.31
CA ASN A 332 4.05 10.16 12.25
C ASN A 332 3.57 10.74 10.91
N SER A 333 3.36 9.95 9.85
CA SER A 333 2.79 10.44 8.60
C SER A 333 1.27 10.23 8.51
N HIS A 334 0.64 9.56 9.47
CA HIS A 334 -0.80 9.34 9.48
C HIS A 334 -1.57 10.67 9.45
N SER A 335 -2.70 10.71 8.75
CA SER A 335 -3.53 11.90 8.61
C SER A 335 -4.35 12.18 9.88
N MET A 336 -4.87 11.15 10.55
CA MET A 336 -5.67 11.27 11.78
C MET A 336 -4.79 11.41 13.02
N LYS A 337 -4.25 12.63 13.23
CA LYS A 337 -3.34 12.95 14.35
C LYS A 337 -3.95 12.88 15.74
N ASP A 338 -5.27 12.94 15.83
CA ASP A 338 -6.01 12.76 17.07
C ASP A 338 -5.95 11.32 17.58
N ILE A 339 -5.79 10.36 16.67
CA ILE A 339 -5.67 8.93 16.96
C ILE A 339 -4.20 8.51 16.92
N PHE A 340 -3.53 8.75 15.79
CA PHE A 340 -2.17 8.29 15.50
C PHE A 340 -1.15 9.39 15.82
N ASP A 341 -0.98 9.65 17.12
CA ASP A 341 0.02 10.58 17.63
C ASP A 341 1.30 9.84 18.05
N VAL A 342 2.38 10.02 17.28
CA VAL A 342 3.69 9.40 17.57
C VAL A 342 4.24 9.82 18.93
N HIS A 343 3.85 10.98 19.47
CA HIS A 343 4.31 11.48 20.75
C HIS A 343 3.62 10.80 21.94
N ARG A 344 2.50 10.12 21.71
CA ARG A 344 1.77 9.34 22.72
C ARG A 344 2.25 7.89 22.80
N LEU A 345 3.08 7.44 21.86
CA LEU A 345 3.60 6.08 21.87
C LEU A 345 4.61 5.85 23.00
N ASP A 346 4.46 4.73 23.70
CA ASP A 346 5.53 4.17 24.51
C ASP A 346 6.64 3.61 23.60
N LEU A 347 7.68 4.40 23.37
CA LEU A 347 8.82 4.03 22.53
C LEU A 347 9.58 2.81 23.05
N GLN A 348 9.58 2.57 24.36
CA GLN A 348 10.22 1.39 24.96
C GLN A 348 9.43 0.14 24.59
N ALA A 349 8.11 0.18 24.75
CA ALA A 349 7.24 -0.93 24.34
C ALA A 349 7.27 -1.14 22.82
N VAL A 350 7.29 -0.08 22.01
CA VAL A 350 7.43 -0.20 20.55
C VAL A 350 8.77 -0.83 20.18
N ALA A 351 9.87 -0.42 20.82
CA ALA A 351 11.20 -0.98 20.55
C ALA A 351 11.27 -2.50 20.77
N SER A 352 10.56 -3.02 21.76
CA SER A 352 10.50 -4.46 22.02
C SER A 352 9.84 -5.27 20.88
N THR A 353 8.95 -4.66 20.08
CA THR A 353 8.38 -5.31 18.88
C THR A 353 9.40 -5.53 17.77
N PHE A 354 10.46 -4.72 17.76
CA PHE A 354 11.61 -4.87 16.86
C PHE A 354 12.77 -5.60 17.57
N CYS A 355 12.48 -6.28 18.68
CA CYS A 355 13.42 -7.08 19.46
C CYS A 355 14.58 -6.27 20.05
N PHE A 356 14.31 -5.01 20.45
CA PHE A 356 15.25 -4.20 21.20
C PHE A 356 14.83 -4.07 22.66
N SER A 357 15.77 -4.34 23.57
CA SER A 357 15.59 -4.07 24.99
C SER A 357 15.69 -2.58 25.34
N ASN A 358 16.20 -1.73 24.44
CA ASN A 358 16.25 -0.27 24.58
C ASN A 358 15.97 0.40 23.23
N PRO A 359 15.19 1.50 23.17
CA PRO A 359 14.81 2.16 21.93
C PRO A 359 16.03 2.73 21.21
N PRO A 360 16.25 2.36 19.93
CA PRO A 360 17.24 3.03 19.08
C PRO A 360 16.92 4.53 18.94
N LYS A 361 17.95 5.38 18.91
CA LYS A 361 17.75 6.82 18.67
C LYS A 361 17.19 7.06 17.26
N VAL A 362 16.08 7.78 17.18
CA VAL A 362 15.45 8.18 15.92
C VAL A 362 15.25 9.68 15.93
N ASN A 363 15.82 10.36 14.93
CA ASN A 363 15.54 11.77 14.69
C ASN A 363 14.21 11.86 13.94
N LEU A 364 13.14 12.11 14.67
CA LEU A 364 11.88 12.56 14.09
C LEU A 364 12.10 14.05 13.76
N ASN A 365 12.10 14.42 12.48
CA ASN A 365 11.99 15.83 12.10
C ASN A 365 10.56 16.26 12.41
N ILE A 366 10.36 16.65 13.66
CA ILE A 366 9.09 17.09 14.22
C ILE A 366 8.90 18.54 13.76
N ASP A 367 8.29 18.73 12.59
CA ASP A 367 7.52 19.97 12.39
C ASP A 367 6.28 19.82 13.27
N SER A 368 6.40 20.29 14.51
CA SER A 368 5.32 20.32 15.49
C SER A 368 4.21 21.25 14.99
N GLY A 369 3.31 20.74 14.14
CA GLY A 369 2.01 21.38 13.89
C GLY A 369 1.20 21.54 15.18
N ALA A 370 1.46 20.69 16.18
CA ALA A 370 0.88 20.76 17.52
C ALA A 370 1.24 22.05 18.30
N SER A 371 2.36 22.72 18.00
CA SER A 371 2.73 23.97 18.67
C SER A 371 2.05 25.22 18.08
N LYS A 372 1.39 25.10 16.92
CA LYS A 372 0.57 26.19 16.36
C LYS A 372 -0.85 26.22 16.91
N PHE A 373 -1.41 25.07 17.33
CA PHE A 373 -2.76 25.03 17.89
C PHE A 373 -2.84 25.66 19.31
N ARG A 374 -1.74 25.61 20.07
CA ARG A 374 -1.66 26.20 21.42
C ARG A 374 -1.44 27.71 21.48
N ARG A 375 -1.30 28.41 20.36
CA ARG A 375 -1.17 29.88 20.34
C ARG A 375 -2.46 30.63 20.02
N ASN A 376 -3.53 29.92 19.66
CA ASN A 376 -4.81 30.52 19.27
C ASN A 376 -5.99 30.08 20.16
N MET A 377 -5.74 29.76 21.43
CA MET A 377 -6.79 29.68 22.46
C MET A 377 -6.55 30.73 23.53
#